data_AF-A0A0E3WI80-F1
#
_entry.id   AF-A0A0E3WI80-F1
#
_cell.length_a   1.000
_cell.length_b   1.000
_cell.length_c   1.000
_cell.angle_alpha   90.00
_cell.angle_beta   90.00
_cell.angle_gamma   90.00
#
_symmetry.space_group_name_H-M   'P 1'
#
loop_
_entity.id
_entity.type
_entity.pdbx_description
1 polymer ?
#
loop_
_entity_poly.entity_id
_entity_poly.type
_entity_poly.pdbx_seq_one_letter_code
_entity_poly.pdbx_strand_id
1 'polypeptide(L)'
;MTTNWTRRVTAFFVNRDPEYESFLRQHEAASRRSILFYLSCAILPGFLAYLLIYPLRPRLMELTGLSSHYIQFLVLAVMASGWHIFFPLFMLKFVDKLTWKQTFTYLGFRKGDAKGLFVILPIITIIFTVLSLPYMKWMFPPLSAFLDSIPALRMGEWHIYHQGYYDFPWPLLVIGLIGNFIGEEIYFRGFLLKKIGRLRFDWLLVSVLFQFYHMWQAPMNWAFIPLAVVIPCEILVKLRKNLYGAILFHIYINTIWGAVTLYLVGV
;
A
#
# COMPACT_ATOMS: atom_id res chain seq x y z
N MET A 1 -32.95 -14.38 -1.26
CA MET A 1 -33.70 -13.10 -1.15
C MET A 1 -32.96 -12.20 -0.17
N THR A 2 -32.45 -11.04 -0.59
CA THR A 2 -31.83 -10.06 0.33
C THR A 2 -32.92 -9.26 1.03
N THR A 3 -32.93 -9.27 2.36
CA THR A 3 -33.93 -8.53 3.16
C THR A 3 -33.77 -7.01 2.96
N ASN A 4 -34.83 -6.23 3.12
CA ASN A 4 -34.80 -4.76 2.97
C ASN A 4 -33.69 -4.11 3.84
N TRP A 5 -33.45 -4.67 5.03
CA TRP A 5 -32.38 -4.27 5.93
C TRP A 5 -30.98 -4.46 5.31
N THR A 6 -30.68 -5.63 4.74
CA THR A 6 -29.36 -5.87 4.09
C THR A 6 -29.08 -4.90 2.95
N ARG A 7 -30.11 -4.52 2.18
CA ARG A 7 -29.99 -3.52 1.11
C ARG A 7 -29.64 -2.13 1.66
N ARG A 8 -30.26 -1.72 2.77
CA ARG A 8 -29.98 -0.44 3.43
C ARG A 8 -28.57 -0.39 4.00
N VAL A 9 -28.13 -1.45 4.69
CA VAL A 9 -26.75 -1.55 5.20
C VAL A 9 -25.76 -1.52 4.05
N THR A 10 -26.00 -2.27 2.97
CA THR A 10 -25.13 -2.26 1.79
C THR A 10 -25.04 -0.87 1.17
N ALA A 11 -26.17 -0.19 0.98
CA ALA A 11 -26.20 1.18 0.44
C ALA A 11 -25.53 2.19 1.38
N PHE A 12 -25.45 1.90 2.68
CA PHE A 12 -24.74 2.75 3.62
C PHE A 12 -23.23 2.74 3.34
N PHE A 13 -22.64 1.55 3.19
CA PHE A 13 -21.21 1.37 2.99
C PHE A 13 -20.76 1.50 1.53
N VAL A 14 -21.57 1.05 0.57
CA VAL A 14 -21.20 0.96 -0.85
C VAL A 14 -21.70 2.16 -1.63
N ASN A 15 -20.78 2.85 -2.28
CA ASN A 15 -21.10 3.87 -3.28
C ASN A 15 -21.37 3.20 -4.63
N ARG A 16 -22.65 3.08 -5.01
CA ARG A 16 -23.03 2.49 -6.30
C ARG A 16 -22.82 3.50 -7.42
N ASP A 17 -22.11 3.05 -8.45
CA ASP A 17 -21.74 3.84 -9.63
C ASP A 17 -21.45 2.84 -10.75
N PRO A 18 -22.50 2.43 -11.49
CA PRO A 18 -22.39 1.43 -12.55
C PRO A 18 -21.56 1.92 -13.75
N GLU A 19 -21.59 3.21 -14.04
CA GLU A 19 -20.83 3.80 -15.14
C GLU A 19 -19.33 3.67 -14.88
N TYR A 20 -18.91 4.00 -13.66
CA TYR A 20 -17.53 3.82 -13.23
C TYR A 20 -17.11 2.35 -13.22
N GLU A 21 -17.98 1.45 -12.72
CA GLU A 21 -17.68 0.01 -12.74
C GLU A 21 -17.53 -0.52 -14.17
N SER A 22 -18.39 -0.08 -15.09
CA SER A 22 -18.28 -0.43 -16.52
C SER A 22 -16.99 0.09 -17.13
N PHE A 23 -16.64 1.36 -16.85
CA PHE A 23 -15.37 1.96 -17.26
C PHE A 23 -14.16 1.17 -16.73
N LEU A 24 -14.13 0.79 -15.45
CA LEU A 24 -13.02 0.00 -14.91
C LEU A 24 -12.88 -1.37 -15.60
N ARG A 25 -13.99 -2.07 -15.82
CA ARG A 25 -14.01 -3.40 -16.45
C ARG A 25 -13.43 -3.42 -17.87
N GLN A 26 -13.53 -2.30 -18.59
CA GLN A 26 -12.96 -2.16 -19.94
C GLN A 26 -11.42 -2.14 -19.91
N HIS A 27 -10.82 -1.72 -18.79
CA HIS A 27 -9.37 -1.55 -18.66
C HIS A 27 -8.71 -2.56 -17.71
N GLU A 28 -9.46 -3.55 -17.24
CA GLU A 28 -8.96 -4.70 -16.51
C GLU A 28 -8.08 -5.60 -17.39
N ALA A 29 -7.10 -6.26 -16.78
CA ALA A 29 -6.28 -7.27 -17.42
C ALA A 29 -7.15 -8.46 -17.89
N ALA A 30 -7.24 -8.65 -19.21
CA ALA A 30 -8.15 -9.64 -19.78
C ALA A 30 -7.57 -11.06 -19.87
N SER A 31 -6.25 -11.19 -20.01
CA SER A 31 -5.57 -12.46 -20.25
C SER A 31 -4.75 -12.90 -19.05
N ARG A 32 -4.53 -14.21 -18.89
CA ARG A 32 -3.66 -14.78 -17.84
C ARG A 32 -2.25 -14.19 -17.87
N ARG A 33 -1.70 -13.95 -19.07
CA ARG A 33 -0.38 -13.32 -19.25
C ARG A 33 -0.36 -11.89 -18.72
N SER A 34 -1.38 -11.10 -19.03
CA SER A 34 -1.49 -9.73 -18.52
C SER A 34 -1.68 -9.69 -17.01
N ILE A 35 -2.51 -10.60 -16.46
CA ILE A 35 -2.67 -10.73 -15.01
C ILE A 35 -1.33 -11.08 -14.36
N LEU A 36 -0.62 -12.10 -14.86
CA LEU A 36 0.68 -12.49 -14.33
C LEU A 36 1.68 -11.33 -14.38
N PHE A 37 1.71 -10.58 -15.49
CA PHE A 37 2.55 -9.39 -15.60
C PHE A 37 2.28 -8.38 -14.48
N TYR A 38 1.01 -8.03 -14.23
CA TYR A 38 0.67 -7.08 -13.17
C TYR A 38 0.95 -7.62 -11.77
N LEU A 39 0.74 -8.91 -11.52
CA LEU A 39 1.10 -9.55 -10.25
C LEU A 39 2.62 -9.55 -10.03
N SER A 40 3.42 -9.82 -11.06
CA SER A 40 4.88 -9.71 -11.00
C SER A 40 5.31 -8.27 -10.74
N CYS A 41 4.69 -7.30 -11.39
CA CYS A 41 4.94 -5.88 -11.15
C CYS A 41 4.59 -5.44 -9.72
N ALA A 42 3.69 -6.14 -9.03
CA ALA A 42 3.37 -5.84 -7.63
C ALA A 42 4.55 -6.08 -6.69
N ILE A 43 5.37 -7.10 -6.98
CA ILE A 43 6.49 -7.53 -6.12
C ILE A 43 7.82 -6.95 -6.59
N LEU A 44 7.99 -6.80 -7.91
CA LEU A 44 9.23 -6.37 -8.54
C LEU A 44 9.89 -5.11 -7.92
N PRO A 45 9.19 -3.99 -7.69
CA PRO A 45 9.85 -2.81 -7.09
C PRO A 45 10.38 -3.10 -5.69
N GLY A 46 9.68 -3.96 -4.93
CA GLY A 46 10.10 -4.42 -3.62
C GLY A 46 11.36 -5.26 -3.65
N PHE A 47 11.43 -6.15 -4.64
CA PHE A 47 12.61 -6.96 -4.92
C PHE A 47 13.81 -6.13 -5.33
N LEU A 48 13.61 -5.14 -6.19
CA LEU A 48 14.66 -4.20 -6.57
C LEU A 48 15.13 -3.38 -5.37
N ALA A 49 14.20 -2.86 -4.54
CA ALA A 49 14.55 -2.16 -3.32
C ALA A 49 15.39 -3.04 -2.38
N TYR A 50 14.99 -4.30 -2.16
CA TYR A 50 15.76 -5.25 -1.35
C TYR A 50 17.17 -5.47 -1.90
N LEU A 51 17.32 -5.73 -3.20
CA LEU A 51 18.66 -5.92 -3.79
C LEU A 51 19.54 -4.68 -3.65
N LEU A 52 18.97 -3.49 -3.80
CA LEU A 52 19.69 -2.23 -3.68
C LEU A 52 20.05 -1.89 -2.22
N ILE A 53 19.22 -2.29 -1.26
CA ILE A 53 19.37 -1.97 0.17
C ILE A 53 20.24 -3.01 0.90
N TYR A 54 20.12 -4.30 0.58
CA TYR A 54 20.84 -5.38 1.26
C TYR A 54 22.21 -5.62 0.63
N PRO A 55 22.33 -6.37 -0.49
CA PRO A 55 23.64 -6.76 -0.99
C PRO A 55 24.39 -5.63 -1.72
N LEU A 56 23.68 -4.69 -2.37
CA LEU A 56 24.33 -3.68 -3.22
C LEU A 56 24.63 -2.36 -2.52
N ARG A 57 24.06 -2.12 -1.33
CA ARG A 57 24.21 -0.87 -0.60
C ARG A 57 25.67 -0.46 -0.37
N PRO A 58 26.60 -1.34 0.08
CA PRO A 58 28.00 -0.93 0.27
C PRO A 58 28.66 -0.42 -1.02
N ARG A 59 28.36 -1.04 -2.16
CA ARG A 59 28.87 -0.59 -3.47
C ARG A 59 28.26 0.75 -3.88
N LEU A 60 26.97 0.95 -3.63
CA LEU A 60 26.33 2.23 -3.91
C LEU A 60 26.91 3.35 -3.04
N MET A 61 27.20 3.07 -1.76
CA MET A 61 27.87 4.00 -0.87
C MET A 61 29.28 4.35 -1.38
N GLU A 62 30.06 3.35 -1.79
CA GLU A 62 31.40 3.55 -2.37
C GLU A 62 31.36 4.41 -3.65
N LEU A 63 30.40 4.14 -4.55
CA LEU A 63 30.26 4.86 -5.82
C LEU A 63 29.79 6.32 -5.66
N THR A 64 28.96 6.59 -4.66
CA THR A 64 28.32 7.90 -4.49
C THR A 64 28.95 8.76 -3.39
N GLY A 65 29.71 8.15 -2.49
CA GLY A 65 30.20 8.78 -1.26
C GLY A 65 29.09 9.06 -0.23
N LEU A 66 27.85 8.62 -0.47
CA LEU A 66 26.72 8.84 0.43
C LEU A 66 26.68 7.83 1.57
N SER A 67 26.10 8.22 2.70
CA SER A 67 25.90 7.31 3.82
C SER A 67 24.85 6.24 3.52
N SER A 68 24.86 5.17 4.31
CA SER A 68 23.86 4.09 4.28
C SER A 68 22.43 4.64 4.33
N HIS A 69 22.21 5.68 5.14
CA HIS A 69 20.93 6.31 5.34
C HIS A 69 20.40 6.96 4.05
N TYR A 70 21.23 7.81 3.43
CA TYR A 70 20.88 8.51 2.19
C TYR A 70 20.70 7.56 1.01
N ILE A 71 21.54 6.53 0.88
CA ILE A 71 21.41 5.53 -0.19
C ILE A 71 20.05 4.82 -0.11
N GLN A 72 19.67 4.34 1.06
CA GLN A 72 18.39 3.66 1.25
C GLN A 72 17.22 4.60 0.95
N PHE A 73 17.29 5.84 1.42
CA PHE A 73 16.29 6.84 1.10
C PHE A 73 16.15 7.09 -0.39
N LEU A 74 17.26 7.27 -1.12
CA LEU A 74 17.22 7.49 -2.56
C LEU A 74 16.61 6.30 -3.31
N VAL A 75 16.98 5.07 -2.92
CA VAL A 75 16.38 3.84 -3.46
C VAL A 75 14.87 3.87 -3.27
N LEU A 76 14.41 4.10 -2.05
CA LEU A 76 12.99 4.12 -1.72
C LEU A 76 12.24 5.27 -2.40
N ALA A 77 12.82 6.47 -2.45
CA ALA A 77 12.24 7.62 -3.12
C ALA A 77 12.09 7.41 -4.63
N VAL A 78 13.07 6.75 -5.26
CA VAL A 78 13.01 6.36 -6.69
C VAL A 78 11.92 5.31 -6.91
N MET A 79 11.80 4.30 -6.04
CA MET A 79 10.71 3.32 -6.16
C MET A 79 9.35 3.98 -5.94
N ALA A 80 9.23 4.83 -4.92
CA ALA A 80 7.98 5.47 -4.54
C ALA A 80 7.51 6.49 -5.58
N SER A 81 8.40 7.30 -6.14
CA SER A 81 8.04 8.30 -7.16
C SER A 81 8.01 7.69 -8.57
N GLY A 82 9.03 6.92 -8.92
CA GLY A 82 9.17 6.28 -10.22
C GLY A 82 8.12 5.20 -10.44
N TRP A 83 8.13 4.19 -9.59
CA TRP A 83 7.23 3.05 -9.74
C TRP A 83 5.81 3.38 -9.27
N HIS A 84 5.64 4.00 -8.10
CA HIS A 84 4.27 4.11 -7.58
C HIS A 84 3.45 5.24 -8.21
N ILE A 85 4.09 6.28 -8.75
CA ILE A 85 3.40 7.41 -9.38
C ILE A 85 3.56 7.35 -10.90
N PHE A 86 4.79 7.41 -11.40
CA PHE A 86 4.99 7.56 -12.85
C PHE A 86 4.61 6.32 -13.64
N PHE A 87 4.86 5.11 -13.15
CA PHE A 87 4.48 3.90 -13.88
C PHE A 87 2.96 3.78 -14.09
N PRO A 88 2.07 3.91 -13.07
CA PRO A 88 0.63 3.95 -13.29
C PRO A 88 0.18 5.02 -14.27
N LEU A 89 0.71 6.25 -14.14
CA LEU A 89 0.36 7.34 -15.04
C LEU A 89 0.78 7.02 -16.47
N PHE A 90 1.97 6.46 -16.66
CA PHE A 90 2.48 6.04 -17.95
C PHE A 90 1.61 4.94 -18.57
N MET A 91 1.33 3.88 -17.81
CA MET A 91 0.51 2.75 -18.27
C MET A 91 -0.89 3.22 -18.67
N LEU A 92 -1.56 3.99 -17.81
CA LEU A 92 -2.90 4.49 -18.10
C LEU A 92 -2.91 5.47 -19.29
N LYS A 93 -1.92 6.35 -19.37
CA LYS A 93 -1.89 7.39 -20.42
C LYS A 93 -1.49 6.85 -21.79
N PHE A 94 -0.44 6.04 -21.85
CA PHE A 94 0.20 5.66 -23.11
C PHE A 94 -0.14 4.25 -23.55
N VAL A 95 -0.34 3.30 -22.61
CA VAL A 95 -0.71 1.92 -22.94
C VAL A 95 -2.22 1.78 -23.07
N ASP A 96 -2.98 2.24 -22.06
CA ASP A 96 -4.44 2.19 -22.09
C ASP A 96 -5.08 3.37 -22.85
N LYS A 97 -4.27 4.33 -23.29
CA LYS A 97 -4.66 5.50 -24.09
C LYS A 97 -5.73 6.37 -23.43
N LEU A 98 -5.77 6.44 -22.10
CA LEU A 98 -6.69 7.29 -21.37
C LEU A 98 -6.35 8.78 -21.52
N THR A 99 -7.35 9.64 -21.46
CA THR A 99 -7.16 11.09 -21.24
C THR A 99 -6.71 11.32 -19.79
N TRP A 100 -6.05 12.45 -19.50
CA TRP A 100 -5.66 12.76 -18.11
C TRP A 100 -6.84 12.73 -17.13
N LYS A 101 -8.00 13.26 -17.55
CA LYS A 101 -9.24 13.19 -16.77
C LYS A 101 -9.65 11.74 -16.47
N GLN A 102 -9.60 10.87 -17.48
CA GLN A 102 -9.88 9.44 -17.32
C GLN A 102 -8.82 8.75 -16.46
N THR A 103 -7.54 9.09 -16.57
CA THR A 103 -6.47 8.56 -15.72
C THR A 103 -6.72 8.87 -14.25
N PHE A 104 -6.97 10.14 -13.89
CA PHE A 104 -7.27 10.50 -12.50
C PHE A 104 -8.59 9.89 -12.01
N THR A 105 -9.60 9.83 -12.88
CA THR A 105 -10.87 9.13 -12.59
C THR A 105 -10.61 7.65 -12.32
N TYR A 106 -9.82 6.98 -13.17
CA TYR A 106 -9.45 5.59 -13.06
C TYR A 106 -8.72 5.35 -11.74
N LEU A 107 -7.76 6.19 -11.38
CA LEU A 107 -7.01 6.10 -10.11
C LEU A 107 -7.87 6.33 -8.87
N GLY A 108 -9.07 6.90 -9.02
CA GLY A 108 -10.00 7.13 -7.90
C GLY A 108 -9.94 8.54 -7.31
N PHE A 109 -9.26 9.47 -7.99
CA PHE A 109 -9.31 10.91 -7.70
C PHE A 109 -10.57 11.53 -8.31
N ARG A 110 -11.73 11.17 -7.75
CA ARG A 110 -13.04 11.67 -8.18
C ARG A 110 -13.58 12.71 -7.19
N LYS A 111 -14.84 13.09 -7.36
CA LYS A 111 -15.57 13.98 -6.43
C LYS A 111 -15.40 13.48 -4.99
N GLY A 112 -15.29 14.44 -4.07
CA GLY A 112 -15.12 14.15 -2.64
C GLY A 112 -16.24 13.27 -2.11
N ASP A 113 -15.88 12.30 -1.27
CA ASP A 113 -16.81 11.40 -0.60
C ASP A 113 -16.85 11.72 0.90
N ALA A 114 -17.55 12.81 1.26
CA ALA A 114 -17.61 13.29 2.63
C ALA A 114 -18.11 12.20 3.62
N LYS A 115 -19.09 11.39 3.20
CA LYS A 115 -19.57 10.26 4.01
C LYS A 115 -18.47 9.20 4.19
N GLY A 116 -17.75 8.88 3.12
CA GLY A 116 -16.57 8.02 3.16
C GLY A 116 -15.54 8.49 4.18
N LEU A 117 -15.22 9.78 4.15
CA LEU A 117 -14.16 10.38 4.96
C LEU A 117 -14.56 10.60 6.42
N PHE A 118 -15.74 11.13 6.70
CA PHE A 118 -16.13 11.55 8.05
C PHE A 118 -16.92 10.49 8.83
N VAL A 119 -17.42 9.44 8.17
CA VAL A 119 -18.24 8.41 8.82
C VAL A 119 -17.65 7.03 8.62
N ILE A 120 -17.43 6.62 7.38
CA ILE A 120 -17.03 5.25 7.07
C ILE A 120 -15.57 4.99 7.46
N LEU A 121 -14.66 5.92 7.17
CA LEU A 121 -13.25 5.81 7.53
C LEU A 121 -13.05 5.70 9.06
N PRO A 122 -13.66 6.54 9.92
CA PRO A 122 -13.59 6.36 11.38
C PRO A 122 -14.12 5.00 11.85
N ILE A 123 -15.28 4.57 11.35
CA ILE A 123 -15.86 3.26 11.70
C ILE A 123 -14.88 2.13 11.34
N ILE A 124 -14.36 2.14 10.12
CA ILE A 124 -13.43 1.13 9.64
C ILE A 124 -12.11 1.16 10.42
N THR A 125 -11.63 2.35 10.80
CA THR A 125 -10.41 2.50 11.60
C THR A 125 -10.58 1.90 13.00
N ILE A 126 -11.73 2.13 13.64
CA ILE A 126 -12.05 1.53 14.95
C ILE A 126 -12.12 0.00 14.81
N ILE A 127 -12.85 -0.50 13.81
CA ILE A 127 -12.99 -1.95 13.58
C ILE A 127 -11.62 -2.58 13.33
N PHE A 128 -10.81 -2.00 12.44
CA PHE A 128 -9.45 -2.47 12.17
C PHE A 128 -8.61 -2.49 13.44
N THR A 129 -8.64 -1.42 14.24
CA THR A 129 -7.87 -1.33 15.49
C THR A 129 -8.30 -2.44 16.44
N VAL A 130 -9.59 -2.58 16.74
CA VAL A 130 -10.09 -3.63 17.64
C VAL A 130 -9.73 -5.04 17.17
N LEU A 131 -9.86 -5.31 15.87
CA LEU A 131 -9.54 -6.63 15.31
C LEU A 131 -8.03 -6.93 15.27
N SER A 132 -7.19 -5.91 15.13
CA SER A 132 -5.74 -6.07 15.04
C SER A 132 -5.04 -6.14 16.40
N LEU A 133 -5.58 -5.52 17.46
CA LEU A 133 -4.93 -5.50 18.78
C LEU A 133 -4.58 -6.89 19.35
N PRO A 134 -5.46 -7.92 19.31
CA PRO A 134 -5.09 -9.25 19.80
C PRO A 134 -3.93 -9.86 19.02
N TYR A 135 -3.91 -9.64 17.70
CA TYR A 135 -2.82 -10.09 16.84
C TYR A 135 -1.51 -9.37 17.19
N MET A 136 -1.57 -8.04 17.33
CA MET A 136 -0.41 -7.22 17.70
C MET A 136 0.18 -7.65 19.03
N LYS A 137 -0.65 -8.02 20.01
CA LYS A 137 -0.17 -8.47 21.31
C LYS A 137 0.50 -9.84 21.27
N TRP A 138 -0.10 -10.80 20.58
CA TRP A 138 0.24 -12.23 20.76
C TRP A 138 0.99 -12.85 19.59
N MET A 139 0.74 -12.39 18.36
CA MET A 139 1.26 -13.02 17.15
C MET A 139 2.36 -12.20 16.48
N PHE A 140 2.22 -10.88 16.47
CA PHE A 140 3.17 -9.99 15.80
C PHE A 140 4.60 -10.10 16.38
N PRO A 141 4.84 -10.00 17.71
CA PRO A 141 6.20 -10.06 18.24
C PRO A 141 6.95 -11.37 17.94
N PRO A 142 6.40 -12.57 18.19
CA PRO A 142 7.13 -13.81 17.89
C PRO A 142 7.34 -14.01 16.39
N LEU A 143 6.41 -13.57 15.54
CA LEU A 143 6.57 -13.68 14.09
C LEU A 143 7.63 -12.70 13.55
N SER A 144 7.62 -11.45 14.00
CA SER A 144 8.63 -10.45 13.65
C SER A 144 10.02 -10.90 14.12
N ALA A 145 10.15 -11.42 15.34
CA ALA A 145 11.41 -11.93 15.87
C ALA A 145 11.91 -13.16 15.09
N PHE A 146 11.01 -14.06 14.72
CA PHE A 146 11.35 -15.20 13.86
C PHE A 146 11.88 -14.74 12.50
N LEU A 147 11.21 -13.78 11.85
CA LEU A 147 11.65 -13.26 10.55
C LEU A 147 13.00 -12.53 10.65
N ASP A 148 13.23 -11.75 11.71
CA ASP A 148 14.50 -11.04 11.94
C ASP A 148 15.66 -11.99 12.28
N SER A 149 15.35 -13.20 12.77
CA SER A 149 16.38 -14.23 12.99
C SER A 149 17.01 -14.72 11.67
N ILE A 150 16.33 -14.56 10.53
CA ILE A 150 16.77 -15.02 9.22
C ILE A 150 17.84 -14.05 8.66
N PRO A 151 19.09 -14.49 8.42
CA PRO A 151 20.18 -13.58 8.03
C PRO A 151 19.92 -12.77 6.76
N ALA A 152 19.18 -13.33 5.81
CA ALA A 152 18.83 -12.64 4.57
C ALA A 152 17.77 -11.54 4.75
N LEU A 153 17.00 -11.57 5.84
CA LEU A 153 15.91 -10.63 6.11
C LEU A 153 16.25 -9.65 7.25
N ARG A 154 17.30 -9.94 8.02
CA ARG A 154 17.66 -9.17 9.22
C ARG A 154 17.97 -7.73 8.88
N MET A 155 17.29 -6.82 9.57
CA MET A 155 17.58 -5.38 9.48
C MET A 155 18.67 -5.05 10.49
N GLY A 156 19.92 -4.90 10.04
CA GLY A 156 21.00 -4.48 10.94
C GLY A 156 20.94 -2.99 11.29
N GLU A 157 21.83 -2.52 12.17
CA GLU A 157 21.99 -1.08 12.53
C GLU A 157 22.20 -0.15 11.32
N TRP A 158 22.64 -0.71 10.20
CA TRP A 158 22.81 0.01 8.94
C TRP A 158 21.47 0.33 8.26
N HIS A 159 20.39 -0.34 8.62
CA HIS A 159 19.10 -0.28 7.95
C HIS A 159 18.33 0.98 8.34
N ILE A 160 17.66 1.61 7.39
CA ILE A 160 17.00 2.91 7.56
C ILE A 160 15.97 2.93 8.71
N TYR A 161 15.36 1.77 9.01
CA TYR A 161 14.43 1.62 10.14
C TYR A 161 15.09 1.88 11.50
N HIS A 162 16.39 1.59 11.65
CA HIS A 162 17.19 1.85 12.86
C HIS A 162 17.90 3.21 12.84
N GLN A 163 17.91 3.89 11.69
CA GLN A 163 18.60 5.17 11.49
C GLN A 163 17.68 6.38 11.52
N GLY A 164 16.36 6.17 11.59
CA GLY A 164 15.34 7.22 11.57
C GLY A 164 14.71 7.36 10.18
N TYR A 165 13.68 6.57 9.89
CA TYR A 165 13.04 6.50 8.57
C TYR A 165 12.54 7.83 8.00
N TYR A 166 12.22 8.80 8.86
CA TYR A 166 11.77 10.14 8.47
C TYR A 166 12.77 11.25 8.81
N ASP A 167 14.00 10.91 9.20
CA ASP A 167 15.05 11.86 9.57
C ASP A 167 15.83 12.33 8.34
N PHE A 168 15.17 13.14 7.50
CA PHE A 168 15.73 13.72 6.29
C PHE A 168 15.49 15.23 6.20
N PRO A 169 16.35 15.97 5.47
CA PRO A 169 16.06 17.34 5.09
C PRO A 169 14.66 17.46 4.48
N TRP A 170 13.93 18.51 4.85
CA TRP A 170 12.52 18.69 4.51
C TRP A 170 12.18 18.42 3.03
N PRO A 171 12.97 18.85 2.02
CA PRO A 171 12.59 18.64 0.61
C PRO A 171 12.60 17.16 0.23
N LEU A 172 13.58 16.41 0.74
CA LEU A 172 13.68 14.97 0.53
C LEU A 172 12.54 14.28 1.26
N LEU A 173 12.29 14.66 2.51
CA LEU A 173 11.19 14.11 3.29
C LEU A 173 9.85 14.28 2.55
N VAL A 174 9.56 15.44 1.96
CA VAL A 174 8.31 15.65 1.21
C VAL A 174 8.19 14.72 0.00
N ILE A 175 9.28 14.53 -0.76
CA ILE A 175 9.30 13.56 -1.88
C ILE A 175 9.01 12.15 -1.35
N GLY A 176 9.67 11.77 -0.25
CA GLY A 176 9.47 10.48 0.42
C GLY A 176 8.03 10.30 0.88
N LEU A 177 7.43 11.26 1.58
CA LEU A 177 6.06 11.18 2.11
C LEU A 177 5.01 11.14 0.99
N ILE A 178 5.18 11.92 -0.08
CA ILE A 178 4.28 11.87 -1.24
C ILE A 178 4.36 10.51 -1.90
N GLY A 179 5.57 10.02 -2.20
CA GLY A 179 5.74 8.70 -2.80
C GLY A 179 5.20 7.58 -1.91
N ASN A 180 5.51 7.61 -0.61
CA ASN A 180 5.15 6.59 0.36
C ASN A 180 3.63 6.54 0.58
N PHE A 181 2.97 7.67 0.85
CA PHE A 181 1.55 7.65 1.18
C PHE A 181 0.64 7.78 -0.03
N ILE A 182 0.95 8.71 -0.95
CA ILE A 182 0.10 8.96 -2.10
C ILE A 182 0.48 8.02 -3.23
N GLY A 183 1.78 7.85 -3.50
CA GLY A 183 2.27 6.96 -4.54
C GLY A 183 1.83 5.53 -4.32
N GLU A 184 2.09 4.94 -3.15
CA GLU A 184 1.67 3.56 -2.88
C GLU A 184 0.17 3.35 -3.07
N GLU A 185 -0.65 4.29 -2.62
CA GLU A 185 -2.09 4.21 -2.83
C GLU A 185 -2.47 4.35 -4.30
N ILE A 186 -1.83 5.24 -5.06
CA ILE A 186 -1.98 5.34 -6.52
C ILE A 186 -1.67 4.00 -7.18
N TYR A 187 -0.56 3.36 -6.79
CA TYR A 187 -0.12 2.12 -7.41
C TYR A 187 -0.99 0.93 -6.99
N PHE A 188 -1.04 0.60 -5.70
CA PHE A 188 -1.66 -0.64 -5.25
C PHE A 188 -3.19 -0.58 -5.34
N ARG A 189 -3.81 0.53 -4.90
CA ARG A 189 -5.27 0.63 -4.79
C ARG A 189 -5.88 1.39 -5.96
N GLY A 190 -5.16 2.40 -6.46
CA GLY A 190 -5.56 3.22 -7.59
C GLY A 190 -5.43 2.50 -8.92
N PHE A 191 -4.36 1.72 -9.13
CA PHE A 191 -4.00 1.10 -10.39
C PHE A 191 -4.09 -0.44 -10.36
N LEU A 192 -3.24 -1.10 -9.58
CA LEU A 192 -3.08 -2.56 -9.57
C LEU A 192 -4.38 -3.28 -9.20
N LEU A 193 -5.04 -2.89 -8.11
CA LEU A 193 -6.32 -3.46 -7.67
C LEU A 193 -7.37 -3.45 -8.79
N LYS A 194 -7.40 -2.38 -9.60
CA LYS A 194 -8.35 -2.24 -10.71
C LYS A 194 -7.88 -3.00 -11.94
N LYS A 195 -6.57 -3.10 -12.18
CA LYS A 195 -6.02 -3.94 -13.26
C LYS A 195 -6.33 -5.41 -13.05
N ILE A 196 -6.28 -5.92 -11.82
CA ILE A 196 -6.55 -7.32 -11.52
C ILE A 196 -7.97 -7.59 -11.00
N GLY A 197 -8.90 -6.63 -11.16
CA GLY A 197 -10.25 -6.67 -10.60
C GLY A 197 -11.12 -7.86 -11.02
N ARG A 198 -10.72 -8.60 -12.07
CA ARG A 198 -11.36 -9.85 -12.49
C ARG A 198 -11.14 -11.01 -11.53
N LEU A 199 -10.14 -10.94 -10.65
CA LEU A 199 -9.85 -11.98 -9.68
C LEU A 199 -10.84 -11.90 -8.51
N ARG A 200 -11.39 -13.06 -8.11
CA ARG A 200 -12.43 -13.18 -7.06
C ARG A 200 -12.00 -12.62 -5.69
N PHE A 201 -10.70 -12.54 -5.44
CA PHE A 201 -10.09 -12.04 -4.20
C PHE A 201 -9.00 -11.01 -4.50
N ASP A 202 -9.18 -10.21 -5.55
CA ASP A 202 -8.29 -9.12 -5.94
C ASP A 202 -7.82 -8.25 -4.76
N TRP A 203 -8.73 -7.84 -3.87
CA TRP A 203 -8.42 -7.02 -2.70
C TRP A 203 -7.44 -7.73 -1.77
N LEU A 204 -7.73 -8.98 -1.39
CA LEU A 204 -6.87 -9.75 -0.49
C LEU A 204 -5.52 -10.04 -1.13
N LEU A 205 -5.53 -10.36 -2.42
CA LEU A 205 -4.30 -10.60 -3.18
C LEU A 205 -3.42 -9.35 -3.19
N VAL A 206 -3.99 -8.16 -3.45
CA VAL A 206 -3.23 -6.90 -3.36
C VAL A 206 -2.75 -6.65 -1.93
N SER A 207 -3.58 -6.86 -0.90
CA SER A 207 -3.16 -6.66 0.50
C SER A 207 -1.97 -7.56 0.88
N VAL A 208 -1.95 -8.81 0.43
CA VAL A 208 -0.84 -9.75 0.66
C VAL A 208 0.39 -9.37 -0.17
N LEU A 209 0.21 -9.06 -1.46
CA LEU A 209 1.30 -8.62 -2.33
C LEU A 209 1.95 -7.33 -1.84
N PHE A 210 1.18 -6.43 -1.24
CA PHE A 210 1.68 -5.22 -0.61
C PHE A 210 2.63 -5.53 0.55
N GLN A 211 2.36 -6.58 1.35
CA GLN A 211 3.31 -7.00 2.38
C GLN A 211 4.58 -7.61 1.77
N PHE A 212 4.44 -8.45 0.74
CA PHE A 212 5.60 -9.02 0.04
C PHE A 212 6.45 -7.98 -0.68
N TYR A 213 5.83 -6.93 -1.22
CA TYR A 213 6.51 -5.77 -1.78
C TYR A 213 7.48 -5.13 -0.77
N HIS A 214 7.12 -5.09 0.50
CA HIS A 214 7.98 -4.54 1.56
C HIS A 214 9.09 -5.50 2.03
N MET A 215 9.62 -6.34 1.14
CA MET A 215 10.66 -7.31 1.48
C MET A 215 11.97 -6.67 1.95
N TRP A 216 12.23 -5.40 1.61
CA TRP A 216 13.36 -4.65 2.17
C TRP A 216 13.22 -4.44 3.69
N GLN A 217 12.00 -4.48 4.23
CA GLN A 217 11.70 -4.45 5.67
C GLN A 217 10.87 -5.68 6.08
N ALA A 218 11.24 -6.84 5.54
CA ALA A 218 10.49 -8.09 5.69
C ALA A 218 10.14 -8.44 7.14
N PRO A 219 11.02 -8.31 8.15
CA PRO A 219 10.66 -8.70 9.52
C PRO A 219 9.44 -7.97 10.07
N MET A 220 9.30 -6.68 9.74
CA MET A 220 8.14 -5.88 10.14
C MET A 220 6.93 -6.17 9.26
N ASN A 221 7.09 -6.05 7.93
CA ASN A 221 5.95 -6.09 7.02
C ASN A 221 5.39 -7.49 6.78
N TRP A 222 6.24 -8.51 6.71
CA TRP A 222 5.75 -9.87 6.51
C TRP A 222 5.07 -10.41 7.77
N ALA A 223 5.40 -9.88 8.95
CA ALA A 223 4.63 -10.11 10.16
C ALA A 223 3.21 -9.54 10.09
N PHE A 224 2.89 -8.64 9.15
CA PHE A 224 1.51 -8.19 8.89
C PHE A 224 0.75 -9.07 7.88
N ILE A 225 1.35 -10.07 7.25
CA ILE A 225 0.67 -10.92 6.25
C ILE A 225 -0.61 -11.55 6.82
N PRO A 226 -0.63 -12.14 8.04
CA PRO A 226 -1.88 -12.68 8.59
C PRO A 226 -2.94 -11.61 8.86
N LEU A 227 -2.55 -10.34 9.07
CA LEU A 227 -3.47 -9.21 9.21
C LEU A 227 -3.96 -8.66 7.86
N ALA A 228 -3.39 -9.07 6.73
CA ALA A 228 -3.78 -8.58 5.40
C ALA A 228 -5.29 -8.74 5.11
N VAL A 229 -5.94 -9.74 5.70
CA VAL A 229 -7.39 -9.98 5.57
C VAL A 229 -8.27 -8.88 6.21
N VAL A 230 -7.73 -8.11 7.16
CA VAL A 230 -8.44 -7.02 7.84
C VAL A 230 -7.90 -5.64 7.51
N ILE A 231 -6.81 -5.51 6.75
CA ILE A 231 -6.28 -4.22 6.30
C ILE A 231 -7.31 -3.55 5.38
N PRO A 232 -7.79 -2.35 5.72
CA PRO A 232 -8.96 -1.80 5.04
C PRO A 232 -8.67 -0.97 3.80
N CYS A 233 -7.41 -0.71 3.40
CA CYS A 233 -7.12 0.16 2.25
C CYS A 233 -7.85 -0.27 0.97
N GLU A 234 -7.71 -1.54 0.57
CA GLU A 234 -8.39 -2.08 -0.61
C GLU A 234 -9.91 -2.09 -0.45
N ILE A 235 -10.39 -2.43 0.76
CA ILE A 235 -11.82 -2.47 1.10
C ILE A 235 -12.42 -1.07 0.94
N LEU A 236 -11.78 -0.04 1.49
CA LEU A 236 -12.19 1.37 1.39
C LEU A 236 -12.34 1.79 -0.07
N VAL A 237 -11.34 1.48 -0.92
CA VAL A 237 -11.40 1.84 -2.34
C VAL A 237 -12.52 1.09 -3.07
N LYS A 238 -12.75 -0.19 -2.79
CA LYS A 238 -13.84 -0.94 -3.41
C LYS A 238 -15.22 -0.46 -2.97
N LEU A 239 -15.38 -0.15 -1.67
CA LEU A 239 -16.64 0.33 -1.12
C LEU A 239 -16.98 1.75 -1.59
N ARG A 240 -15.98 2.64 -1.61
CA ARG A 240 -16.20 4.08 -1.77
C ARG A 240 -15.86 4.62 -3.15
N LYS A 241 -15.08 3.86 -3.93
CA LYS A 241 -14.59 4.24 -5.28
C LYS A 241 -13.78 5.52 -5.27
N ASN A 242 -13.10 5.75 -4.15
CA ASN A 242 -12.36 6.97 -3.87
C ASN A 242 -11.05 6.61 -3.15
N LEU A 243 -9.95 7.23 -3.57
CA LEU A 243 -8.62 6.94 -3.05
C LEU A 243 -8.29 7.71 -1.76
N TYR A 244 -8.91 8.87 -1.51
CA TYR A 244 -8.58 9.74 -0.37
C TYR A 244 -8.74 9.04 0.97
N GLY A 245 -9.78 8.21 1.14
CA GLY A 245 -9.99 7.46 2.38
C GLY A 245 -8.86 6.46 2.66
N ALA A 246 -8.35 5.80 1.62
CA ALA A 246 -7.23 4.88 1.74
C ALA A 246 -5.91 5.62 2.02
N ILE A 247 -5.66 6.77 1.38
CA ILE A 247 -4.52 7.64 1.66
C ILE A 247 -4.51 8.09 3.13
N LEU A 248 -5.63 8.60 3.64
CA LEU A 248 -5.71 9.04 5.04
C LEU A 248 -5.54 7.88 6.02
N PHE A 249 -6.12 6.72 5.71
CA PHE A 249 -5.92 5.53 6.52
C PHE A 249 -4.45 5.08 6.51
N HIS A 250 -3.80 5.12 5.36
CA HIS A 250 -2.39 4.73 5.21
C HIS A 250 -1.47 5.66 6.01
N ILE A 251 -1.73 6.97 5.98
CA ILE A 251 -1.05 7.96 6.85
C ILE A 251 -1.27 7.61 8.32
N TYR A 252 -2.52 7.35 8.74
CA TYR A 252 -2.84 6.99 10.12
C TYR A 252 -2.04 5.77 10.61
N ILE A 253 -1.97 4.70 9.81
CA ILE A 253 -1.24 3.48 10.16
C ILE A 253 0.25 3.75 10.40
N ASN A 254 0.88 4.56 9.54
CA ASN A 254 2.31 4.83 9.62
C ASN A 254 2.69 5.88 10.68
N THR A 255 1.76 6.70 11.14
CA THR A 255 2.08 7.87 11.99
C THR A 255 1.46 7.81 13.38
N ILE A 256 0.25 7.26 13.51
CA ILE A 256 -0.52 7.30 14.76
C ILE A 256 -0.72 5.90 15.33
N TRP A 257 -0.98 4.92 14.47
CA TRP A 257 -1.41 3.60 14.93
C TRP A 257 -0.35 2.86 15.77
N GLY A 258 0.95 3.03 15.46
CA GLY A 258 2.02 2.48 16.30
C GLY A 258 2.01 3.00 17.74
N ALA A 259 1.64 4.27 17.95
CA ALA A 259 1.46 4.81 19.30
C ALA A 259 0.22 4.21 19.99
N VAL A 260 -0.84 3.94 19.24
CA VAL A 260 -2.06 3.29 19.74
C VAL A 260 -1.78 1.86 20.18
N THR A 261 -1.05 1.07 19.38
CA THR A 261 -0.68 -0.30 19.75
C THR A 261 0.26 -0.32 20.96
N LEU A 262 1.23 0.59 21.00
CA LEU A 262 2.15 0.70 22.12
C LEU A 262 1.40 0.99 23.43
N TYR A 263 0.46 1.94 23.40
CA TYR A 263 -0.30 2.32 24.59
C TYR A 263 -1.29 1.25 25.04
N LEU A 264 -1.98 0.58 24.10
CA LEU A 264 -3.06 -0.36 24.43
C LEU A 264 -2.58 -1.79 24.69
N VAL A 265 -1.51 -2.22 24.01
CA VAL A 265 -1.02 -3.61 24.10
C VAL A 265 0.48 -3.74 24.31
N GLY A 266 1.22 -2.63 24.40
CA GLY A 266 2.66 -2.63 24.69
C GLY A 266 3.53 -3.07 23.51
N VAL A 267 3.02 -2.98 22.27
CA VAL A 267 3.70 -3.42 21.04
C VAL A 267 3.74 -2.31 20.01
#